data_AF-M3APM2-F1
#
_entry.id   AF-M3APM2-F1
#
_cell.length_a   1.000
_cell.length_b   1.000
_cell.length_c   1.000
_cell.angle_alpha   90.00
_cell.angle_beta   90.00
_cell.angle_gamma   90.00
#
_symmetry.space_group_name_H-M   'P 1'
#
loop_
_entity.id
_entity.type
_entity.pdbx_description
1 polymer ?
#
loop_
_entity_poly.entity_id
_entity_poly.type
_entity_poly.pdbx_seq_one_letter_code
_entity_poly.pdbx_strand_id
1 'polypeptide(L)'
;GMSEEVAESFHKVCWEYKQKHLGHEPYLFLQVLATRPDQGRKGVGALAMKWGCDKADELGLPAYLEGSPMGVGLYKKWQFDVVDELPWDARNFGYSDSLAHLCMKRAP
;
A
#
# COMPACT_ATOMS: atom_id res chain seq x y z
N GLY A 1 -1.03 1.37 21.89
CA GLY A 1 -0.74 1.87 20.53
C GLY A 1 0.49 1.14 20.01
N MET A 2 0.77 1.23 18.70
CA MET A 2 2.02 0.71 18.15
C MET A 2 3.21 1.45 18.80
N SER A 3 4.24 0.71 19.24
CA SER A 3 5.46 1.33 19.78
C SER A 3 6.25 2.01 18.67
N GLU A 4 7.11 2.96 19.05
CA GLU A 4 8.00 3.67 18.12
C GLU A 4 8.93 2.69 17.38
N GLU A 5 9.52 1.74 18.10
CA GLU A 5 10.37 0.68 17.52
C GLU A 5 9.66 -0.12 16.41
N VAL A 6 8.38 -0.48 16.64
CA VAL A 6 7.58 -1.24 15.65
C VAL A 6 7.31 -0.37 14.43
N ALA A 7 6.96 0.91 14.64
CA ALA A 7 6.70 1.86 13.57
C ALA A 7 7.95 2.09 12.70
N GLU A 8 9.10 2.32 13.33
CA GLU A 8 10.38 2.53 12.66
C GLU A 8 10.82 1.30 11.88
N SER A 9 10.70 0.10 12.47
CA SER A 9 11.01 -1.16 11.80
C SER A 9 10.17 -1.34 10.54
N PHE A 10 8.86 -1.09 10.62
CA PHE A 10 7.97 -1.20 9.48
C PHE A 10 8.29 -0.16 8.39
N HIS A 11 8.44 1.12 8.77
CA HIS A 11 8.77 2.19 7.83
C HIS A 11 10.08 1.96 7.10
N LYS A 12 11.09 1.39 7.79
CA LYS A 12 12.37 1.03 7.17
C LYS A 12 12.17 0.04 6.02
N VAL A 13 11.45 -1.05 6.25
CA VAL A 13 11.21 -2.08 5.22
C VAL A 13 10.36 -1.53 4.07
N CYS A 14 9.33 -0.73 4.35
CA CYS A 14 8.56 -0.04 3.31
C CYS A 14 9.45 0.86 2.44
N TRP A 15 10.34 1.64 3.06
CA TRP A 15 11.27 2.50 2.32
C TRP A 15 12.21 1.69 1.44
N GLU A 16 12.84 0.63 1.97
CA GLU A 16 13.75 -0.24 1.21
C GLU A 16 13.05 -0.87 -0.01
N TYR A 17 11.83 -1.38 0.16
CA TYR A 17 11.09 -2.03 -0.92
C TYR A 17 10.54 -1.04 -1.93
N LYS A 18 10.14 0.16 -1.49
CA LYS A 18 9.81 1.26 -2.40
C LYS A 18 10.99 1.64 -3.27
N GLN A 19 12.19 1.77 -2.71
CA GLN A 19 13.41 2.03 -3.48
C GLN A 19 13.72 0.86 -4.43
N LYS A 20 13.56 -0.39 -4.00
CA LYS A 20 13.74 -1.59 -4.84
C LYS A 20 12.84 -1.58 -6.09
N HIS A 21 11.58 -1.17 -5.95
CA HIS A 21 10.56 -1.28 -7.02
C HIS A 21 10.38 -0.03 -7.88
N LEU A 22 10.83 1.13 -7.39
CA LEU A 22 10.64 2.43 -8.05
C LEU A 22 11.95 3.14 -8.36
N GLY A 23 13.02 2.83 -7.63
CA GLY A 23 14.31 3.51 -7.76
C GLY A 23 14.15 5.04 -7.62
N HIS A 24 14.68 5.77 -8.60
CA HIS A 24 14.61 7.23 -8.69
C HIS A 24 13.56 7.74 -9.68
N GLU A 25 12.75 6.85 -10.27
CA GLU A 25 11.72 7.24 -11.22
C GLU A 25 10.58 7.99 -10.50
N PRO A 26 9.91 8.94 -11.16
CA PRO A 26 8.73 9.59 -10.60
C PRO A 26 7.55 8.60 -10.49
N TYR A 27 6.78 8.70 -9.41
CA TYR A 27 5.60 7.85 -9.16
C TYR A 27 4.57 8.57 -8.28
N LEU A 28 3.34 8.08 -8.30
CA LEU A 28 2.35 8.37 -7.26
C LEU A 28 2.37 7.27 -6.20
N PHE A 29 2.35 7.67 -4.93
CA PHE A 29 2.35 6.75 -3.81
C PHE A 29 1.06 6.89 -3.00
N LEU A 30 0.30 5.81 -2.89
CA LEU A 30 -0.84 5.75 -1.99
C LEU A 30 -0.33 5.46 -0.58
N GLN A 31 -0.10 6.50 0.20
CA GLN A 31 0.42 6.37 1.56
C GLN A 31 -0.61 5.85 2.56
N VAL A 32 -1.85 6.34 2.50
CA VAL A 32 -2.93 5.92 3.40
C VAL A 32 -4.25 5.90 2.64
N LEU A 33 -4.98 4.79 2.76
CA LEU A 33 -6.37 4.70 2.37
C LEU A 33 -7.18 4.14 3.54
N ALA A 34 -7.99 5.00 4.15
CA ALA A 34 -8.84 4.64 5.27
C ALA A 34 -10.28 5.06 4.99
N THR A 35 -11.22 4.24 5.45
CA THR A 35 -12.63 4.59 5.51
C THR A 35 -13.11 4.40 6.93
N ARG A 36 -14.12 5.16 7.36
CA ARG A 36 -14.73 4.93 8.67
C ARG A 36 -15.29 3.50 8.73
N PRO A 37 -15.18 2.78 9.86
CA PRO A 37 -15.61 1.38 9.97
C PRO A 37 -17.08 1.15 9.57
N ASP A 38 -17.97 2.11 9.86
CA ASP A 38 -19.40 2.11 9.52
C ASP A 38 -19.71 2.40 8.04
N GLN A 39 -18.69 2.81 7.27
CA GLN A 39 -18.80 3.19 5.86
C GLN A 39 -18.01 2.26 4.92
N GLY A 40 -17.44 1.17 5.46
CA GLY A 40 -16.78 0.14 4.66
C GLY A 40 -17.72 -0.50 3.64
N ARG A 41 -17.17 -0.97 2.51
CA ARG A 41 -17.91 -1.65 1.41
C ARG A 41 -19.02 -0.83 0.74
N LYS A 42 -19.09 0.48 0.96
CA LYS A 42 -20.04 1.41 0.30
C LYS A 42 -19.43 2.19 -0.87
N GLY A 43 -18.27 1.76 -1.38
CA GLY A 43 -17.60 2.39 -2.52
C GLY A 43 -16.78 3.65 -2.21
N VAL A 44 -16.73 4.13 -0.96
CA VAL A 44 -15.94 5.33 -0.58
C VAL A 44 -14.45 5.16 -0.92
N GLY A 45 -13.85 4.01 -0.61
CA GLY A 45 -12.47 3.73 -0.98
C GLY A 45 -12.26 3.68 -2.50
N ALA A 46 -13.27 3.27 -3.27
CA ALA A 46 -13.18 3.24 -4.73
C ALA A 46 -13.19 4.64 -5.34
N LEU A 47 -13.85 5.63 -4.71
CA LEU A 47 -13.80 7.03 -5.17
C LEU A 47 -12.40 7.62 -5.02
N ALA A 48 -11.75 7.39 -3.88
CA ALA A 48 -10.37 7.83 -3.65
C ALA A 48 -9.38 7.13 -4.59
N MET A 49 -9.56 5.81 -4.81
CA MET A 49 -8.75 5.06 -5.78
C MET A 49 -8.94 5.62 -7.20
N LYS A 50 -10.17 5.91 -7.61
CA LYS A 50 -10.45 6.49 -8.94
C LYS A 50 -9.67 7.77 -9.14
N TRP A 51 -9.83 8.73 -8.24
CA TRP A 51 -9.16 10.02 -8.36
C TRP A 51 -7.63 9.86 -8.40
N GLY A 52 -7.06 9.01 -7.54
CA GLY A 52 -5.62 8.77 -7.50
C GLY A 52 -5.08 8.09 -8.77
N CYS A 53 -5.81 7.12 -9.31
CA CYS A 53 -5.42 6.43 -10.54
C CYS A 53 -5.56 7.36 -11.75
N ASP A 54 -6.70 8.06 -11.89
CA ASP A 54 -6.89 9.05 -12.94
C ASP A 54 -5.76 10.08 -12.94
N LYS A 55 -5.30 10.51 -11.74
CA LYS A 55 -4.19 11.47 -11.64
C LYS A 55 -2.85 10.87 -12.05
N ALA A 56 -2.60 9.59 -11.76
CA ALA A 56 -1.40 8.91 -12.21
C ALA A 56 -1.37 8.84 -13.75
N ASP A 57 -2.53 8.54 -14.35
CA ASP A 57 -2.69 8.37 -15.80
C ASP A 57 -2.50 9.72 -16.52
N GLU A 58 -3.09 10.79 -15.98
CA GLU A 58 -2.91 12.17 -16.47
C GLU A 58 -1.43 12.58 -16.47
N LEU A 59 -0.68 12.18 -15.44
CA LEU A 59 0.74 12.48 -15.30
C LEU A 59 1.65 11.50 -16.06
N GLY A 60 1.10 10.41 -16.61
CA GLY A 60 1.88 9.34 -17.22
C GLY A 60 2.81 8.62 -16.23
N LEU A 61 2.43 8.57 -14.95
CA LEU A 61 3.26 8.02 -13.87
C LEU A 61 2.75 6.66 -13.40
N PRO A 62 3.64 5.72 -13.05
CA PRO A 62 3.25 4.53 -12.32
C PRO A 62 2.74 4.91 -10.92
N ALA A 63 1.91 4.06 -10.34
CA ALA A 63 1.51 4.17 -8.93
C ALA A 63 1.91 2.94 -8.12
N TYR A 64 2.18 3.16 -6.83
CA TYR A 64 2.68 2.13 -5.91
C TYR A 64 2.02 2.23 -4.54
N LEU A 65 1.89 1.09 -3.85
CA LEU A 65 1.40 0.99 -2.48
C LEU A 65 1.96 -0.25 -1.77
N GLU A 66 1.99 -0.21 -0.44
CA GLU A 66 2.05 -1.38 0.41
C GLU A 66 0.65 -1.65 1.00
N GLY A 67 0.06 -2.79 0.65
CA GLY A 67 -1.33 -3.11 0.96
C GLY A 67 -1.49 -4.33 1.84
N SER A 68 -2.36 -4.26 2.85
CA SER A 68 -2.74 -5.45 3.62
C SER A 68 -3.50 -6.47 2.75
N PRO A 69 -3.46 -7.77 3.07
CA PRO A 69 -4.21 -8.81 2.36
C PRO A 69 -5.69 -8.49 2.14
N MET A 70 -6.31 -7.80 3.11
CA MET A 70 -7.71 -7.38 3.03
C MET A 70 -7.95 -6.32 1.93
N GLY A 71 -6.97 -5.47 1.63
CA GLY A 71 -7.06 -4.42 0.61
C GLY A 71 -6.74 -4.91 -0.82
N VAL A 72 -6.01 -6.02 -0.98
CA VAL A 72 -5.53 -6.53 -2.27
C VAL A 72 -6.64 -6.65 -3.31
N GLY A 73 -7.82 -7.14 -2.91
CA GLY A 73 -8.97 -7.29 -3.82
C GLY A 73 -9.50 -5.95 -4.36
N LEU A 74 -9.37 -4.86 -3.60
CA LEU A 74 -9.68 -3.51 -4.10
C LEU A 74 -8.60 -3.05 -5.08
N TYR A 75 -7.32 -3.18 -4.72
CA TYR A 75 -6.21 -2.68 -5.54
C TYR A 75 -6.11 -3.39 -6.90
N LYS A 76 -6.37 -4.70 -6.95
CA LYS A 76 -6.43 -5.45 -8.22
C LYS A 76 -7.49 -4.93 -9.19
N LYS A 77 -8.63 -4.41 -8.70
CA LYS A 77 -9.65 -3.79 -9.56
C LYS A 77 -9.17 -2.51 -10.23
N TRP A 78 -8.13 -1.89 -9.68
CA TRP A 78 -7.44 -0.71 -10.20
C TRP A 78 -6.12 -1.07 -10.88
N GLN A 79 -5.98 -2.31 -11.35
CA GLN A 79 -4.83 -2.80 -12.12
C GLN A 79 -3.49 -2.69 -11.38
N PHE A 80 -3.53 -2.73 -10.05
CA PHE A 80 -2.32 -2.97 -9.27
C PHE A 80 -2.01 -4.47 -9.26
N ASP A 81 -0.82 -4.81 -9.72
CA ASP A 81 -0.27 -6.16 -9.64
C ASP A 81 0.64 -6.28 -8.40
N VAL A 82 0.64 -7.46 -7.80
CA VAL A 82 1.56 -7.79 -6.70
C VAL A 82 2.95 -7.96 -7.31
N VAL A 83 3.91 -7.18 -6.82
CA VAL A 83 5.31 -7.25 -7.25
C VAL A 83 6.22 -7.82 -6.17
N ASP A 84 5.77 -7.85 -4.92
CA ASP A 84 6.54 -8.37 -3.78
C ASP A 84 5.68 -8.53 -2.51
N GLU A 85 6.30 -9.10 -1.48
CA GLU A 85 5.81 -9.08 -0.10
C GLU A 85 6.86 -8.40 0.79
N LEU A 86 6.44 -7.53 1.72
CA LEU A 86 7.40 -6.94 2.66
C LEU A 86 7.95 -8.04 3.59
N PRO A 87 9.27 -8.17 3.76
CA PRO A 87 9.89 -9.12 4.68
C PRO A 87 9.80 -8.60 6.12
N TRP A 88 8.59 -8.36 6.59
CA TRP A 88 8.30 -7.81 7.90
C TRP A 88 7.20 -8.61 8.57
N ASP A 89 7.41 -8.94 9.84
CA ASP A 89 6.53 -9.80 10.60
C ASP A 89 6.32 -9.22 12.00
N ALA A 90 5.10 -8.76 12.27
CA ALA A 90 4.72 -8.16 13.54
C ALA A 90 4.85 -9.12 14.73
N ARG A 91 4.87 -10.45 14.49
CA ARG A 91 5.06 -11.45 15.56
C ARG A 91 6.41 -11.32 16.26
N ASN A 92 7.42 -10.79 15.57
CA ASN A 92 8.74 -10.48 16.15
C ASN A 92 8.67 -9.40 17.24
N PHE A 93 7.54 -8.69 17.35
CA PHE A 93 7.29 -7.63 18.33
C PHE A 93 6.15 -7.99 19.30
N GLY A 94 5.75 -9.26 19.37
CA GLY A 94 4.75 -9.75 20.31
C GLY A 94 3.29 -9.63 19.85
N TYR A 95 3.04 -9.31 18.58
CA TYR A 95 1.69 -9.38 18.00
C TYR A 95 1.30 -10.83 17.68
N SER A 96 -0.01 -11.13 17.68
CA SER A 96 -0.52 -12.47 17.36
C SER A 96 -0.63 -12.74 15.86
N ASP A 97 -0.75 -11.69 15.05
CA ASP A 97 -0.82 -11.73 13.59
C ASP A 97 0.50 -11.20 13.01
N SER A 98 0.92 -11.69 11.84
CA SER A 98 2.11 -11.16 11.15
C SER A 98 1.90 -9.77 10.60
N LEU A 99 0.64 -9.36 10.38
CA LEU A 99 0.27 -8.11 9.72
C LEU A 99 0.98 -7.98 8.36
N ALA A 100 0.93 -9.06 7.57
CA ALA A 100 1.55 -9.12 6.24
C ALA A 100 1.12 -7.94 5.34
N HIS A 101 2.02 -7.48 4.49
CA HIS A 101 1.77 -6.42 3.51
C HIS A 101 2.40 -6.78 2.17
N LEU A 102 1.64 -6.59 1.10
CA LEU A 102 2.08 -6.82 -0.27
C LEU A 102 2.47 -5.50 -0.93
N CYS A 103 3.59 -5.49 -1.61
CA CYS A 103 3.99 -4.41 -2.50
C CYS A 103 3.23 -4.55 -3.81
N MET A 104 2.52 -3.50 -4.21
CA MET A 104 1.73 -3.53 -5.44
C MET A 104 2.03 -2.31 -6.31
N LYS A 105 2.09 -2.52 -7.63
CA LYS A 105 2.42 -1.48 -8.61
C LYS A 105 1.43 -1.52 -9.77
N ARG A 106 1.11 -0.36 -10.33
CA ARG A 106 0.38 -0.23 -11.61
C ARG A 106 1.15 0.66 -12.58
N ALA A 107 1.01 0.36 -13.87
CA ALA A 107 1.34 1.29 -14.94
C ALA A 107 0.21 2.32 -15.11
N PRO A 108 0.49 3.50 -15.70
CA PRO A 108 -0.54 4.43 -16.15
C PRO A 108 -1.42 3.80 -17.24
#